data_AF-Q20KN4-F1
#
_entry.id   AF-Q20KN4-F1
#
_cell.length_a   1.000
_cell.length_b   1.000
_cell.length_c   1.000
_cell.angle_alpha   90.00
_cell.angle_beta   90.00
_cell.angle_gamma   90.00
#
_symmetry.space_group_name_H-M   'P 1'
#
loop_
_entity.id
_entity.type
_entity.pdbx_description
1 polymer ?
#
loop_
_entity_poly.entity_id
_entity_poly.type
_entity_poly.pdbx_seq_one_letter_code
_entity_poly.pdbx_strand_id
1 'polypeptide(L)'
;WTHNAHHIACNSLDYDPDLQHLPVFAVSPSFFKSLTSVFYGRELTFDGLSRFFVSYQHFTYYPVMIFARVNLYVQTFLLLFSTRKVPDRALNIIGILVFWTWFPYLVSCLPDWNERVLFVLTSFSVTALQHIQFTLNHFAANVYVGAPTGNDWFEKQTAGTIDISCSSW
;
A
#
# COMPACT_ATOMS: atom_id res chain seq x y z
N TRP A 1 5.07 7.92 7.47
CA TRP A 1 6.53 7.81 7.63
C TRP A 1 7.11 6.84 6.60
N THR A 2 6.51 5.67 6.38
CA THR A 2 6.77 4.80 5.21
C THR A 2 6.67 5.59 3.91
N HIS A 3 5.58 6.33 3.73
CA HIS A 3 5.39 7.22 2.58
C HIS A 3 6.48 8.30 2.43
N ASN A 4 7.05 8.79 3.54
CA ASN A 4 8.15 9.76 3.45
C ASN A 4 9.44 9.09 2.97
N ALA A 5 9.68 7.85 3.36
CA ALA A 5 10.83 7.08 2.87
C ALA A 5 10.68 6.73 1.39
N HIS A 6 9.47 6.38 0.96
CA HIS A 6 9.11 6.30 -0.45
C HIS A 6 9.49 7.60 -1.19
N HIS A 7 9.12 8.78 -0.69
CA HIS A 7 9.52 10.04 -1.35
C HIS A 7 11.02 10.35 -1.32
N ILE A 8 11.77 9.79 -0.38
CA ILE A 8 13.24 9.97 -0.31
C ILE A 8 13.94 9.03 -1.30
N ALA A 9 13.47 7.79 -1.42
CA ALA A 9 14.10 6.73 -2.21
C ALA A 9 13.08 6.06 -3.15
N CYS A 10 12.32 6.86 -3.88
CA CYS A 10 11.22 6.40 -4.73
C CYS A 10 11.71 5.35 -5.72
N ASN A 11 10.97 4.24 -5.84
CA ASN A 11 11.28 3.12 -6.74
C ASN A 11 12.55 2.31 -6.40
N SER A 12 13.13 2.49 -5.20
CA SER A 12 14.22 1.67 -4.69
C SER A 12 13.69 0.38 -4.04
N LEU A 13 14.02 -0.80 -4.58
CA LEU A 13 13.49 -2.07 -4.06
C LEU A 13 13.92 -2.38 -2.62
N ASP A 14 15.04 -1.85 -2.15
CA ASP A 14 15.62 -2.07 -0.83
C ASP A 14 15.35 -0.92 0.17
N TYR A 15 15.14 0.32 -0.28
CA TYR A 15 14.85 1.48 0.57
C TYR A 15 13.38 1.92 0.57
N ASP A 16 12.61 1.56 -0.45
CA ASP A 16 11.20 1.93 -0.57
C ASP A 16 10.27 0.87 0.04
N PRO A 17 9.64 1.11 1.19
CA PRO A 17 8.70 0.16 1.77
C PRO A 17 7.45 -0.07 0.93
N ASP A 18 7.10 0.87 0.04
CA ASP A 18 5.86 0.81 -0.75
C ASP A 18 6.00 -0.17 -1.94
N LEU A 19 7.18 -0.75 -2.16
CA LEU A 19 7.43 -1.82 -3.15
C LEU A 19 7.70 -3.20 -2.53
N GLN A 20 7.73 -3.29 -1.19
CA GLN A 20 8.19 -4.49 -0.46
C GLN A 20 7.01 -5.34 0.02
N HIS A 21 6.40 -6.08 -0.91
CA HIS A 21 5.15 -6.81 -0.67
C HIS A 21 5.29 -8.33 -0.58
N LEU A 22 6.51 -8.86 -0.49
CA LEU A 22 6.71 -10.28 -0.20
C LEU A 22 6.08 -10.65 1.16
N PRO A 23 5.45 -11.83 1.26
CA PRO A 23 5.43 -12.92 0.27
C PRO A 23 4.33 -12.80 -0.80
N VAL A 24 3.45 -11.79 -0.74
CA VAL A 24 2.22 -11.76 -1.55
C VAL A 24 2.48 -11.31 -2.98
N PHE A 25 3.25 -10.23 -3.16
CA PHE A 25 3.54 -9.66 -4.48
C PHE A 25 5.03 -9.40 -4.68
N ALA A 26 5.47 -9.52 -5.92
CA ALA A 26 6.78 -9.10 -6.38
C ALA A 26 6.63 -8.15 -7.56
N VAL A 27 6.98 -6.88 -7.34
CA VAL A 27 6.93 -5.83 -8.39
C VAL A 27 8.11 -5.94 -9.37
N SER A 28 9.14 -6.72 -9.03
CA SER A 28 10.33 -6.90 -9.86
C SER A 28 10.91 -8.31 -9.72
N PRO A 29 11.45 -8.91 -10.80
CA PRO A 29 12.17 -10.17 -10.74
C PRO A 29 13.40 -10.16 -9.82
N SER A 30 13.92 -8.98 -9.47
CA SER A 30 15.02 -8.84 -8.52
C SER A 30 14.71 -9.46 -7.16
N PHE A 31 13.44 -9.45 -6.73
CA PHE A 31 13.01 -10.12 -5.50
C PHE A 31 13.21 -11.63 -5.52
N PHE A 32 13.30 -12.29 -6.69
CA PHE A 32 13.43 -13.74 -6.78
C PHE A 32 14.80 -14.25 -6.31
N LYS A 33 15.77 -13.35 -6.14
CA LYS A 33 17.10 -13.65 -5.59
C LYS A 33 17.19 -13.40 -4.08
N SER A 34 16.06 -13.08 -3.43
CA SER A 34 16.01 -12.43 -2.11
C SER A 34 16.69 -11.06 -2.11
N LEU A 35 16.14 -10.12 -1.35
CA LEU A 35 16.69 -8.77 -1.21
C LEU A 35 16.66 -8.33 0.24
N THR A 36 17.68 -7.62 0.70
CA THR A 36 17.66 -7.03 2.03
C THR A 36 16.91 -5.70 2.00
N SER A 37 15.82 -5.60 2.76
CA SER A 37 15.17 -4.31 3.01
C SER A 37 16.03 -3.51 3.98
N VAL A 38 16.68 -2.46 3.48
CA VAL A 38 17.43 -1.51 4.30
C VAL A 38 16.46 -0.70 5.17
N PHE A 39 15.28 -0.39 4.65
CA PHE A 39 14.25 0.36 5.38
C PHE A 39 13.75 -0.38 6.63
N TYR A 40 13.43 -1.67 6.52
CA TYR A 40 12.96 -2.49 7.65
C TYR A 40 14.09 -3.20 8.40
N GLY A 41 15.31 -3.20 7.88
CA GLY A 41 16.44 -3.94 8.43
C GLY A 41 16.22 -5.46 8.44
N ARG A 42 15.50 -5.99 7.45
CA ARG A 42 15.16 -7.42 7.34
C ARG A 42 15.38 -7.94 5.93
N GLU A 43 15.65 -9.24 5.80
CA GLU A 43 15.69 -9.89 4.51
C GLU A 43 14.26 -10.17 3.99
N LEU A 44 14.02 -9.81 2.74
CA LEU A 44 12.83 -10.16 1.97
C LEU A 44 13.14 -11.45 1.22
N THR A 45 13.04 -12.56 1.94
CA THR A 45 13.39 -13.89 1.45
C THR A 45 12.36 -14.38 0.43
N PHE A 46 12.82 -14.80 -0.75
CA PHE A 46 11.97 -15.46 -1.73
C PHE A 46 11.94 -16.97 -1.50
N ASP A 47 11.16 -17.36 -0.51
CA ASP A 47 10.98 -18.76 -0.11
C ASP A 47 9.87 -19.47 -0.90
N GLY A 48 9.58 -20.73 -0.56
CA GLY A 48 8.54 -21.53 -1.22
C GLY A 48 7.15 -20.91 -1.11
N LEU A 49 6.86 -20.24 0.01
CA LEU A 49 5.59 -19.54 0.24
C LEU A 49 5.47 -18.32 -0.67
N SER A 50 6.54 -17.52 -0.76
CA SER A 50 6.63 -16.38 -1.67
C SER A 50 6.49 -16.83 -3.12
N ARG A 51 7.17 -17.90 -3.54
CA ARG A 51 7.04 -18.47 -4.89
C ARG A 51 5.59 -18.85 -5.19
N PHE A 52 4.89 -19.48 -4.25
CA PHE A 52 3.49 -19.85 -4.42
C PHE A 52 2.60 -18.62 -4.64
N PHE A 53 2.60 -17.65 -3.71
CA PHE A 53 1.73 -16.48 -3.83
C PHE A 53 2.08 -15.62 -5.05
N VAL A 54 3.36 -15.38 -5.29
CA VAL A 54 3.82 -14.61 -6.44
C VAL A 54 3.48 -15.32 -7.76
N SER A 55 3.49 -16.65 -7.83
CA SER A 55 3.05 -17.34 -9.06
C SER A 55 1.58 -17.08 -9.40
N TYR A 56 0.74 -16.80 -8.41
CA TYR A 56 -0.68 -16.48 -8.59
C TYR A 56 -0.99 -14.98 -8.52
N GLN A 57 0.02 -14.11 -8.37
CA GLN A 57 -0.21 -12.67 -8.15
C GLN A 57 -1.09 -12.01 -9.21
N HIS A 58 -1.01 -12.46 -10.46
CA HIS A 58 -1.80 -11.94 -11.57
C HIS A 58 -3.32 -12.17 -11.40
N PHE A 59 -3.71 -13.21 -10.65
CA PHE A 59 -5.11 -13.45 -10.27
C PHE A 59 -5.45 -12.86 -8.90
N THR A 60 -4.51 -12.93 -7.95
CA THR A 60 -4.77 -12.51 -6.56
C THR A 60 -4.63 -11.01 -6.33
N TYR A 61 -4.02 -10.27 -7.26
CA TYR A 61 -3.82 -8.83 -7.16
C TYR A 61 -5.11 -8.06 -6.87
N TYR A 62 -6.11 -8.13 -7.76
CA TYR A 62 -7.36 -7.38 -7.58
C TYR A 62 -8.14 -7.75 -6.31
N PRO A 63 -8.32 -9.05 -5.97
CA PRO A 63 -8.93 -9.44 -4.70
C PRO A 63 -8.21 -8.88 -3.48
N VAL A 64 -6.87 -8.94 -3.43
CA VAL A 64 -6.10 -8.40 -2.30
C VAL A 64 -6.25 -6.88 -2.20
N MET A 65 -6.28 -6.16 -3.33
CA MET A 65 -6.44 -4.71 -3.35
C MET A 65 -7.78 -4.25 -2.74
N ILE A 66 -8.85 -5.06 -2.87
CA ILE A 66 -10.14 -4.82 -2.20
C ILE A 66 -9.98 -4.76 -0.67
N PHE A 67 -9.15 -5.63 -0.11
CA PHE A 67 -8.89 -5.68 1.34
C PHE A 67 -7.73 -4.79 1.78
N ALA A 68 -6.92 -4.26 0.86
CA ALA A 68 -5.74 -3.48 1.19
C ALA A 68 -6.06 -2.22 2.03
N ARG A 69 -7.26 -1.65 1.91
CA ARG A 69 -7.70 -0.54 2.76
C ARG A 69 -7.78 -0.91 4.25
N VAL A 70 -8.16 -2.16 4.56
CA VAL A 70 -8.17 -2.65 5.95
C VAL A 70 -6.76 -2.63 6.52
N ASN A 71 -5.76 -3.05 5.74
CA ASN A 71 -4.36 -2.99 6.12
C ASN A 71 -3.89 -1.55 6.42
N LEU A 72 -4.35 -0.55 5.64
CA LEU A 72 -4.04 0.87 5.91
C LEU A 72 -4.62 1.35 7.24
N TYR A 73 -5.83 0.94 7.60
CA TYR A 73 -6.38 1.24 8.93
C TYR A 73 -5.56 0.59 10.04
N VAL A 74 -5.22 -0.69 9.90
CA VAL A 74 -4.37 -1.40 10.87
C VAL A 74 -3.04 -0.68 11.05
N GLN A 75 -2.35 -0.31 9.97
CA GLN A 75 -1.09 0.45 10.03
C GLN A 75 -1.26 1.80 10.73
N THR A 76 -2.40 2.48 10.52
CA THR A 76 -2.69 3.74 11.19
C THR A 76 -2.79 3.55 12.70
N PHE A 77 -3.51 2.53 13.17
CA PHE A 77 -3.58 2.20 14.59
C PHE A 77 -2.21 1.81 15.16
N LEU A 78 -1.48 0.94 14.48
CA LEU A 78 -0.12 0.53 14.89
C LEU A 78 0.81 1.75 15.02
N LEU A 79 0.75 2.71 14.08
CA LEU A 79 1.57 3.92 14.13
C LEU A 79 1.19 4.82 15.32
N LEU A 80 -0.10 5.04 15.55
CA LEU A 80 -0.56 5.94 16.61
C LEU A 80 -0.31 5.39 18.02
N PHE A 81 -0.42 4.07 18.19
CA PHE A 81 -0.11 3.39 19.45
C PHE A 81 1.37 3.01 19.61
N SER A 82 2.20 3.26 18.59
CA SER A 82 3.65 3.04 18.71
C SER A 82 4.33 4.11 19.56
N THR A 83 5.55 3.79 20.01
CA THR A 83 6.44 4.72 20.72
C THR A 83 7.08 5.78 19.81
N ARG A 84 6.81 5.75 18.49
CA ARG A 84 7.39 6.70 17.54
C ARG A 84 6.88 8.12 17.78
N LYS A 85 7.67 9.13 17.39
CA LYS A 85 7.19 10.51 17.40
C LYS A 85 6.26 10.74 16.20
N VAL A 86 5.01 11.09 16.46
CA VAL A 86 4.02 11.43 15.44
C VAL A 86 3.59 12.88 15.70
N PRO A 87 3.74 13.79 14.71
CA PRO A 87 3.23 15.15 14.82
C PRO A 87 1.73 15.13 15.12
N ASP A 88 1.28 16.03 16.00
CA ASP A 88 -0.14 16.22 16.30
C ASP A 88 -0.90 14.93 16.63
N ARG A 89 -0.26 14.02 17.36
CA ARG A 89 -0.81 12.69 17.67
C ARG A 89 -2.23 12.74 18.25
N ALA A 90 -2.50 13.67 19.16
CA ALA A 90 -3.82 13.83 19.77
C ALA A 90 -4.88 14.20 18.71
N LEU A 91 -4.58 15.13 17.80
CA LEU A 91 -5.48 15.50 16.71
C LEU A 91 -5.73 14.34 15.75
N ASN A 92 -4.69 13.57 15.42
CA ASN A 92 -4.83 12.36 14.60
C ASN A 92 -5.74 11.32 15.27
N ILE A 93 -5.59 11.09 16.58
CA ILE A 93 -6.46 10.19 17.35
C ILE A 93 -7.91 10.70 17.32
N ILE A 94 -8.12 12.00 17.54
CA ILE A 94 -9.47 12.61 17.50
C ILE A 94 -10.09 12.41 16.11
N GLY A 95 -9.36 12.69 15.03
CA GLY A 95 -9.87 12.52 13.66
C GLY A 95 -10.29 11.07 13.37
N ILE A 96 -9.52 10.10 13.85
CA ILE A 96 -9.85 8.68 13.73
C ILE A 96 -11.08 8.34 14.56
N LEU A 97 -11.18 8.83 15.79
CA LEU A 97 -12.36 8.62 16.64
C LEU A 97 -13.62 9.21 16.02
N VAL A 98 -13.53 10.40 15.41
CA VAL A 98 -14.64 11.02 14.66
C VAL A 98 -15.10 10.08 13.55
N PHE A 99 -14.19 9.59 12.71
CA PHE A 99 -14.54 8.67 11.63
C PHE A 99 -15.15 7.36 12.16
N TRP A 100 -14.51 6.71 13.14
CA TRP A 100 -14.94 5.42 13.68
C TRP A 100 -16.17 5.50 14.60
N THR A 101 -16.60 6.71 14.97
CA THR A 101 -17.90 6.93 15.63
C THR A 101 -18.97 7.22 14.58
N TRP A 102 -18.69 8.15 13.67
CA TRP A 102 -19.65 8.61 12.67
C TRP A 102 -20.00 7.52 11.65
N PHE A 103 -19.01 6.78 11.14
CA PHE A 103 -19.26 5.80 10.07
C PHE A 103 -20.13 4.62 10.55
N PRO A 104 -19.87 3.96 11.70
CA PRO A 104 -20.79 2.95 12.22
C PRO A 104 -22.17 3.52 12.60
N TYR A 105 -22.22 4.77 13.09
CA TYR A 105 -23.50 5.44 13.35
C TYR A 105 -24.32 5.60 12.05
N LEU A 106 -23.70 6.10 10.97
CA LEU A 106 -24.32 6.20 9.65
C LEU A 106 -24.83 4.83 9.17
N VAL A 107 -24.01 3.78 9.31
CA VAL A 107 -24.40 2.41 8.94
C VAL A 107 -25.57 1.91 9.80
N SER A 108 -25.61 2.26 11.09
CA SER A 108 -26.70 1.86 11.99
C SER A 108 -28.07 2.43 11.62
N CYS A 109 -28.11 3.51 10.82
CA CYS A 109 -29.35 4.08 10.29
C CYS A 109 -29.99 3.23 9.19
N LEU A 110 -29.30 2.23 8.65
CA LEU A 110 -29.86 1.28 7.68
C LEU A 110 -30.79 0.27 8.37
N PRO A 111 -31.90 -0.14 7.70
CA PRO A 111 -32.99 -0.90 8.29
C PRO A 111 -32.61 -2.31 8.75
N ASP A 112 -31.77 -3.03 8.02
CA ASP A 112 -31.41 -4.41 8.32
C ASP A 112 -29.91 -4.71 8.23
N TRP A 113 -29.51 -5.87 8.75
CA TRP A 113 -28.12 -6.30 8.78
C TRP A 113 -27.52 -6.61 7.40
N ASN A 114 -28.34 -7.05 6.44
CA ASN A 114 -27.84 -7.37 5.10
C ASN A 114 -27.45 -6.09 4.37
N GLU A 115 -28.29 -5.06 4.41
CA GLU A 115 -27.99 -3.75 3.84
C GLU A 115 -26.76 -3.11 4.50
N ARG A 116 -26.63 -3.22 5.84
CA ARG A 116 -25.46 -2.73 6.59
C ARG A 116 -24.17 -3.37 6.11
N VAL A 117 -24.14 -4.70 6.02
CA VAL A 117 -22.97 -5.44 5.57
C VAL A 117 -22.66 -5.12 4.11
N LEU A 118 -23.66 -5.11 3.23
CA LEU A 118 -23.48 -4.80 1.82
C LEU A 118 -22.95 -3.38 1.60
N PHE A 119 -23.46 -2.40 2.36
CA PHE A 119 -22.99 -1.02 2.31
C PHE A 119 -21.51 -0.91 2.68
N VAL A 120 -21.08 -1.55 3.78
CA VAL A 120 -19.67 -1.55 4.20
C VAL A 120 -18.79 -2.23 3.15
N LEU A 121 -19.17 -3.40 2.67
CA LEU A 121 -18.42 -4.13 1.63
C LEU A 121 -18.28 -3.30 0.36
N THR A 122 -19.37 -2.68 -0.09
CA THR A 122 -19.38 -1.84 -1.30
C THR A 122 -18.50 -0.60 -1.11
N SER A 123 -18.64 0.10 0.03
CA SER A 123 -17.86 1.29 0.35
C SER A 123 -16.35 1.00 0.33
N PHE A 124 -15.94 -0.14 0.89
CA PHE A 124 -14.53 -0.55 0.90
C PHE A 124 -14.05 -1.00 -0.48
N SER A 125 -14.88 -1.76 -1.21
CA SER A 125 -14.54 -2.28 -2.54
C SER A 125 -14.42 -1.18 -3.59
N VAL A 126 -15.33 -0.21 -3.61
CA VAL A 126 -15.29 0.90 -4.59
C VAL A 126 -14.02 1.75 -4.40
N THR A 127 -13.59 1.99 -3.16
CA THR A 127 -12.33 2.72 -2.92
C THR A 127 -11.09 1.96 -3.37
N ALA A 128 -11.17 0.64 -3.54
CA ALA A 128 -10.06 -0.15 -4.05
C ALA A 128 -9.76 0.17 -5.53
N LEU A 129 -10.74 0.64 -6.31
CA LEU A 129 -10.53 1.05 -7.71
C LEU A 129 -9.45 2.14 -7.80
N GLN A 130 -9.55 3.16 -6.95
CA GLN A 130 -8.55 4.23 -6.88
C GLN A 130 -7.17 3.68 -6.46
N HIS A 131 -7.15 2.75 -5.50
CA HIS A 131 -5.91 2.16 -5.01
C HIS A 131 -5.24 1.30 -6.08
N ILE A 132 -6.01 0.53 -6.84
CA ILE A 132 -5.54 -0.23 -8.01
C ILE A 132 -4.91 0.70 -9.03
N GLN A 133 -5.58 1.80 -9.37
CA GLN A 133 -5.03 2.78 -10.32
C GLN A 133 -3.68 3.33 -9.85
N PHE A 134 -3.58 3.78 -8.60
CA PHE A 134 -2.32 4.31 -8.08
C PHE A 134 -1.21 3.27 -8.05
N THR A 135 -1.51 2.04 -7.63
CA THR A 135 -0.49 0.99 -7.52
C THR A 135 -0.10 0.40 -8.87
N LEU A 136 -1.00 0.31 -9.86
CA LEU A 136 -0.61 -0.08 -11.22
C LEU A 136 0.27 0.98 -11.88
N ASN A 137 -0.07 2.26 -11.74
CA ASN A 137 0.78 3.36 -12.19
C ASN A 137 2.16 3.30 -11.52
N HIS A 138 2.21 2.92 -10.25
CA HIS A 138 3.47 2.92 -9.53
C HIS A 138 4.32 1.65 -9.78
N PHE A 139 3.72 0.47 -9.67
CA PHE A 139 4.41 -0.82 -9.73
C PHE A 139 4.90 -1.19 -11.13
N ALA A 140 4.34 -0.58 -12.18
CA ALA A 140 4.82 -0.75 -13.54
C ALA A 140 5.94 0.25 -13.93
N ALA A 141 6.27 1.21 -13.06
CA ALA A 141 7.37 2.14 -13.29
C ALA A 141 8.75 1.45 -13.18
N ASN A 142 9.78 2.13 -13.69
CA ASN A 142 11.16 1.64 -13.56
C ASN A 142 11.60 1.64 -12.10
N VAL A 143 12.18 0.50 -11.68
CA VAL A 143 12.70 0.29 -10.33
C VAL A 143 14.21 0.07 -10.34
N TYR A 144 14.86 0.31 -9.20
CA TYR A 144 16.29 0.08 -9.03
C TYR A 144 16.62 -0.52 -7.66
N VAL A 145 17.87 -0.93 -7.46
CA VAL A 145 18.38 -1.41 -6.17
C VAL A 145 19.52 -0.50 -5.73
N GLY A 146 19.53 -0.13 -4.46
CA GLY A 146 20.54 0.70 -3.84
C GLY A 146 19.99 2.01 -3.30
N ALA A 147 20.87 2.76 -2.62
CA ALA A 147 20.54 4.05 -2.07
C ALA A 147 20.19 5.06 -3.17
N PRO A 148 19.31 6.05 -2.92
CA PRO A 148 19.13 7.18 -3.81
C PRO A 148 20.47 7.90 -3.99
N THR A 149 20.97 7.91 -5.22
CA THR A 149 22.15 8.67 -5.64
C THR A 149 21.77 10.14 -5.86
N GLY A 150 22.73 11.06 -5.73
CA GLY A 150 22.46 12.51 -5.76
C GLY A 150 21.86 13.03 -7.08
N ASN A 151 21.38 14.28 -7.06
CA ASN A 151 20.78 15.11 -8.13
C ASN A 151 19.70 14.50 -9.04
N ASP A 152 19.47 13.19 -9.04
CA ASP A 152 18.45 12.50 -9.84
C ASP A 152 17.09 12.41 -9.15
N TRP A 153 16.97 12.94 -7.93
CA TRP A 153 15.74 12.85 -7.14
C TRP A 153 14.50 13.36 -7.90
N PHE A 154 14.63 14.53 -8.56
CA PHE A 154 13.54 15.09 -9.35
C PHE A 154 13.18 14.20 -10.55
N GLU A 155 14.18 13.66 -11.23
CA GLU A 155 13.99 12.76 -12.36
C GLU A 155 13.28 11.47 -11.92
N LYS A 156 13.69 10.87 -10.80
CA LYS A 156 13.06 9.66 -10.25
C LYS A 156 11.60 9.88 -9.86
N GLN A 157 11.29 11.02 -9.25
CA GLN A 157 9.91 11.38 -8.88
C GLN A 157 9.02 11.56 -10.12
N THR A 158 9.55 12.17 -11.18
CA THR A 158 8.79 12.43 -12.42
C THR A 158 8.70 11.20 -13.31
N ALA A 159 9.78 10.43 -13.47
CA ALA A 159 9.82 9.20 -14.26
C ALA A 159 9.03 8.04 -13.62
N GLY A 160 8.82 8.07 -12.31
CA GLY A 160 8.01 7.10 -11.57
C GLY A 160 6.50 7.27 -11.75
N THR A 161 6.05 8.34 -12.42
CA THR A 161 4.63 8.62 -12.67
C THR A 161 4.29 8.25 -14.10
N ILE A 162 3.62 7.11 -14.29
CA ILE A 162 3.12 6.66 -15.58
C ILE A 162 1.58 6.67 -15.59
N ASP A 163 1.00 6.96 -16.74
CA ASP A 163 -0.43 6.84 -16.96
C ASP A 163 -0.77 5.46 -17.52
N ILE A 164 -1.86 4.86 -17.03
CA ILE A 164 -2.46 3.69 -17.67
C ILE A 164 -3.10 4.15 -18.97
N SER A 165 -2.62 3.61 -20.09
CA SER A 165 -3.27 3.80 -21.39
C SER A 165 -4.64 3.12 -21.38
N CYS A 166 -5.71 3.90 -21.41
CA CYS A 166 -7.07 3.40 -21.59
C CYS A 166 -7.48 3.58 -23.05
N SER A 167 -7.97 2.52 -23.70
CA SER A 167 -8.68 2.67 -24.97
C SER A 167 -9.92 3.55 -24.73
N SER A 168 -10.26 4.39 -25.70
CA SER A 168 -11.48 5.19 -25.65
C SER A 168 -12.77 4.38 -25.78
N TRP A 169 -12.66 3.05 -25.88
CA TRP A 169 -13.75 2.09 -25.96
C TRP A 169 -13.35 0.77 -25.28
#